data_AF-W5TR71-F1
#
_entry.id   AF-W5TR71-F1
#
_cell.length_a   1.000
_cell.length_b   1.000
_cell.length_c   1.000
_cell.angle_alpha   90.00
_cell.angle_beta   90.00
_cell.angle_gamma   90.00
#
_symmetry.space_group_name_H-M   'P 1'
#
loop_
_entity.id
_entity.type
_entity.pdbx_description
1 polymer ?
#
loop_
_entity_poly.entity_id
_entity_poly.type
_entity_poly.pdbx_seq_one_letter_code
_entity_poly.pdbx_strand_id
1 'polypeptide(L)'
;MDPDAVSAISRLKFRYLRALDTKSWEDFADTMIPEATATYSEYLQFESRDAFLAFMRNTLGPHVITEHRCDHPEIDIEGDAATGTWYLADTVLIPGHNMLLRGAAFYNDRYVRCDDGRWRIAHTGYERTYEVVLSLSDLPSLRLTASRWGVITGEPGTVPDIPAVVSDIEDIPVRPEQEPDEAIG
;
A
#
# COMPACT_ATOMS: atom_id res chain seq x y z
N MET A 1 6.99 4.47 27.43
CA MET A 1 7.24 3.94 26.08
C MET A 1 8.31 2.87 26.21
N ASP A 2 8.03 1.66 25.74
CA ASP A 2 9.01 0.57 25.67
C ASP A 2 9.81 0.72 24.36
N PRO A 3 11.07 1.20 24.40
CA PRO A 3 11.85 1.45 23.18
C PRO A 3 12.14 0.19 22.37
N ASP A 4 12.10 -0.99 23.01
CA ASP A 4 12.27 -2.27 22.32
C ASP A 4 11.01 -2.60 21.52
N ALA A 5 9.82 -2.31 22.05
CA ALA A 5 8.55 -2.49 21.36
C ALA A 5 8.40 -1.52 20.16
N VAL A 6 8.77 -0.25 20.29
CA VAL A 6 8.77 0.70 19.16
C VAL A 6 9.67 0.18 18.04
N SER A 7 10.89 -0.22 18.39
CA SER A 7 11.85 -0.79 17.43
C SER A 7 11.33 -2.08 16.78
N ALA A 8 10.65 -2.94 17.54
CA ALA A 8 10.05 -4.17 17.04
C ALA A 8 8.91 -3.91 16.05
N ILE A 9 8.02 -2.95 16.36
CA ILE A 9 6.92 -2.53 15.48
C ILE A 9 7.47 -1.87 14.21
N SER A 10 8.52 -1.04 14.31
CA SER A 10 9.15 -0.48 13.12
C SER A 10 9.75 -1.55 12.21
N ARG A 11 10.46 -2.53 12.79
CA ARG A 11 10.99 -3.67 12.04
C ARG A 11 9.89 -4.54 11.43
N LEU A 12 8.76 -4.67 12.11
CA LEU A 12 7.57 -5.33 11.58
C LEU A 12 7.05 -4.60 10.33
N LYS A 13 6.85 -3.28 10.38
CA LYS A 13 6.39 -2.51 9.20
C LYS A 13 7.40 -2.59 8.05
N PHE A 14 8.70 -2.49 8.32
CA PHE A 14 9.72 -2.67 7.27
C PHE A 14 9.70 -4.08 6.67
N ARG A 15 9.44 -5.12 7.48
CA ARG A 15 9.27 -6.49 6.98
C ARG A 15 8.02 -6.62 6.10
N TYR A 16 6.90 -6.01 6.50
CA TYR A 16 5.67 -5.96 5.73
C TYR A 16 5.91 -5.35 4.33
N LEU A 17 6.52 -4.17 4.25
CA LEU A 17 6.79 -3.48 2.98
C LEU A 17 7.76 -4.27 2.11
N ARG A 18 8.89 -4.73 2.68
CA ARG A 18 9.85 -5.58 1.98
C ARG A 18 9.19 -6.82 1.41
N ALA A 19 8.39 -7.53 2.21
CA ALA A 19 7.74 -8.76 1.80
C ALA A 19 6.74 -8.51 0.66
N LEU A 20 5.98 -7.41 0.73
CA LEU A 20 5.07 -6.98 -0.34
C LEU A 20 5.81 -6.66 -1.64
N ASP A 21 6.85 -5.85 -1.58
CA ASP A 21 7.59 -5.43 -2.78
C ASP A 21 8.35 -6.59 -3.42
N THR A 22 8.86 -7.51 -2.59
CA THR A 22 9.54 -8.73 -3.05
C THR A 22 8.61 -9.92 -3.28
N LYS A 23 7.29 -9.75 -3.14
CA LYS A 23 6.29 -10.82 -3.36
C LYS A 23 6.53 -12.07 -2.50
N SER A 24 7.12 -11.89 -1.32
CA SER A 24 7.36 -12.95 -0.36
C SER A 24 6.09 -13.19 0.46
N TRP A 25 5.16 -13.93 -0.12
CA TRP A 25 3.79 -14.06 0.42
C TRP A 25 3.73 -14.71 1.79
N GLU A 26 4.63 -15.65 2.09
CA GLU A 26 4.72 -16.29 3.40
C GLU A 26 5.24 -15.30 4.46
N ASP A 27 6.33 -14.58 4.17
CA ASP A 27 6.84 -13.50 5.03
C ASP A 27 5.78 -12.42 5.26
N PHE A 28 5.02 -12.08 4.21
CA PHE A 28 3.98 -11.08 4.27
C PHE A 28 2.84 -11.55 5.19
N ALA A 29 2.40 -12.80 5.05
CA ALA A 29 1.39 -13.38 5.92
C ALA A 29 1.81 -13.42 7.40
N ASP A 30 3.09 -13.72 7.72
CA ASP A 30 3.61 -13.75 9.10
C ASP A 30 3.62 -12.37 9.78
N THR A 31 3.52 -11.28 9.02
CA THR A 31 3.44 -9.92 9.59
C THR A 31 2.06 -9.58 10.18
N MET A 32 1.05 -10.40 9.91
CA MET A 32 -0.34 -10.15 10.29
C MET A 32 -0.88 -11.30 11.15
N ILE A 33 -1.77 -10.97 12.09
CA ILE A 33 -2.59 -12.02 12.73
C ILE A 33 -3.58 -12.60 11.71
N PRO A 34 -4.08 -13.83 11.89
CA PRO A 34 -5.08 -14.41 10.98
C PRO A 34 -6.33 -13.53 10.80
N GLU A 35 -6.77 -12.88 11.87
CA GLU A 35 -7.94 -12.00 11.93
C GLU A 35 -7.66 -10.58 11.42
N ALA A 36 -6.47 -10.30 10.88
CA ALA A 36 -6.10 -8.95 10.49
C ALA A 36 -7.05 -8.42 9.40
N THR A 37 -7.42 -7.16 9.52
CA THR A 37 -8.28 -6.47 8.55
C THR A 37 -7.49 -5.43 7.77
N ALA A 38 -7.96 -5.07 6.57
CA ALA A 38 -7.34 -4.01 5.78
C ALA A 38 -8.36 -3.07 5.13
N THR A 39 -8.06 -1.76 5.11
CA THR A 39 -8.95 -0.73 4.56
C THR A 39 -8.15 0.32 3.78
N TYR A 40 -8.29 0.36 2.46
CA TYR A 40 -7.54 1.27 1.59
C TYR A 40 -8.41 2.34 0.91
N SER A 41 -9.71 2.10 0.85
CA SER A 41 -10.73 3.07 0.44
C SER A 41 -12.09 2.61 0.94
N GLU A 42 -13.14 3.42 0.73
CA GLU A 42 -14.53 2.99 1.02
C GLU A 42 -14.90 1.70 0.28
N TYR A 43 -14.31 1.47 -0.90
CA TYR A 43 -14.60 0.33 -1.77
C TYR A 43 -13.60 -0.83 -1.65
N LEU A 44 -12.50 -0.65 -0.92
CA LEU A 44 -11.44 -1.66 -0.81
C LEU A 44 -11.19 -2.01 0.65
N GLN A 45 -11.97 -2.97 1.15
CA GLN A 45 -11.96 -3.44 2.52
C GLN A 45 -11.84 -4.96 2.59
N PHE A 46 -11.10 -5.46 3.57
CA PHE A 46 -10.87 -6.88 3.79
C PHE A 46 -11.09 -7.23 5.26
N GLU A 47 -11.94 -8.24 5.49
CA GLU A 47 -12.31 -8.69 6.84
C GLU A 47 -11.39 -9.80 7.38
N SER A 48 -10.41 -10.25 6.60
CA SER A 48 -9.40 -11.21 7.07
C SER A 48 -8.08 -11.08 6.31
N ARG A 49 -7.01 -11.55 6.97
CA ARG A 49 -5.66 -11.60 6.37
C ARG A 49 -5.66 -12.43 5.10
N ASP A 50 -6.36 -13.56 5.10
CA ASP A 50 -6.34 -14.49 3.99
C ASP A 50 -7.04 -13.90 2.76
N ALA A 51 -8.14 -13.16 2.95
CA ALA A 51 -8.81 -12.42 1.88
C ALA A 51 -7.90 -11.30 1.32
N PHE A 52 -7.27 -10.53 2.20
CA PHE A 52 -6.34 -9.48 1.81
C PHE A 52 -5.12 -10.04 1.06
N LEU A 53 -4.52 -11.12 1.57
CA LEU A 53 -3.38 -11.81 0.96
C LEU A 53 -3.73 -12.37 -0.41
N ALA A 54 -4.90 -12.98 -0.57
CA ALA A 54 -5.36 -13.51 -1.85
C ALA A 54 -5.49 -12.40 -2.89
N PHE A 55 -6.06 -11.26 -2.51
CA PHE A 55 -6.18 -10.08 -3.37
C PHE A 55 -4.81 -9.54 -3.77
N MET A 56 -3.90 -9.32 -2.81
CA MET A 56 -2.53 -8.85 -3.09
C MET A 56 -1.76 -9.79 -4.00
N ARG A 57 -1.88 -11.10 -3.79
CA ARG A 57 -1.20 -12.11 -4.61
C ARG A 57 -1.71 -12.13 -6.05
N ASN A 58 -3.00 -11.89 -6.25
CA ASN A 58 -3.62 -11.87 -7.57
C ASN A 58 -3.30 -10.57 -8.33
N THR A 59 -3.23 -9.44 -7.63
CA THR A 59 -3.03 -8.12 -8.23
C THR A 59 -1.56 -7.77 -8.44
N LEU A 60 -0.67 -8.21 -7.55
CA LEU A 60 0.74 -7.84 -7.56
C LEU A 60 1.61 -8.97 -8.12
N GLY A 61 1.37 -9.33 -9.38
CA GLY A 61 2.21 -10.32 -10.09
C GLY A 61 3.64 -9.81 -10.36
N PRO A 62 4.54 -10.66 -10.88
CA PRO A 62 5.93 -10.28 -11.20
C PRO A 62 6.08 -9.14 -12.22
N HIS A 63 5.02 -8.85 -12.99
CA HIS A 63 4.98 -7.76 -13.97
C HIS A 63 4.58 -6.40 -13.36
N VAL A 64 4.15 -6.40 -12.10
CA VAL A 64 3.79 -5.21 -11.31
C VAL A 64 4.93 -4.90 -10.36
N ILE A 65 5.72 -3.88 -10.71
CA ILE A 65 6.85 -3.43 -9.90
C ILE A 65 6.31 -2.43 -8.89
N THR A 66 6.54 -2.69 -7.61
CA THR A 66 6.08 -1.82 -6.52
C THR A 66 7.27 -1.37 -5.68
N GLU A 67 7.18 -0.12 -5.21
CA GLU A 67 8.00 0.42 -4.12
C GLU A 67 7.05 1.03 -3.11
N HIS A 68 7.13 0.59 -1.86
CA HIS A 68 6.43 1.22 -0.74
C HIS A 68 7.45 1.65 0.32
N ARG A 69 7.52 2.95 0.59
CA ARG A 69 8.37 3.54 1.63
C ARG A 69 7.50 4.19 2.70
N CYS A 70 7.71 3.78 3.95
CA CYS A 70 7.08 4.41 5.11
C CYS A 70 8.15 5.10 5.95
N ASP A 71 7.92 6.36 6.28
CA ASP A 71 8.78 7.20 7.11
C ASP A 71 7.99 7.85 8.26
N HIS A 72 8.70 8.54 9.16
CA HIS A 72 8.15 9.31 10.29
C HIS A 72 7.11 8.55 11.15
N PRO A 73 7.48 7.43 11.79
CA PRO A 73 6.55 6.68 12.61
C PRO A 73 6.11 7.47 13.85
N GLU A 74 4.82 7.49 14.09
CA GLU A 74 4.19 7.88 15.35
C GLU A 74 3.58 6.62 15.95
N ILE A 75 4.19 6.06 17.01
CA ILE A 75 3.82 4.76 17.58
C ILE A 75 3.49 4.92 19.06
N ASP A 76 2.27 4.56 19.42
CA ASP A 76 1.78 4.55 20.79
C ASP A 76 1.54 3.11 21.25
N ILE A 77 2.00 2.78 22.46
CA ILE A 77 1.97 1.41 23.00
C ILE A 77 1.15 1.39 24.29
N GLU A 78 0.21 0.46 24.36
CA GLU A 78 -0.68 0.21 25.48
C GLU A 78 -0.68 -1.29 25.83
N GLY A 79 0.28 -1.70 26.67
CA GLY A 79 0.43 -3.10 27.07
C GLY A 79 0.80 -4.00 25.88
N ASP A 80 -0.13 -4.90 25.52
CA ASP A 80 0.00 -5.81 24.37
C ASP A 80 -0.67 -5.27 23.09
N ALA A 81 -1.16 -4.03 23.11
CA ALA A 81 -1.70 -3.34 21.94
C ALA A 81 -0.84 -2.13 21.57
N ALA A 82 -0.85 -1.74 20.30
CA ALA A 82 -0.23 -0.51 19.84
C ALA A 82 -0.95 0.07 18.61
N THR A 83 -0.84 1.37 18.41
CA THR A 83 -1.23 2.07 17.19
C THR A 83 -0.01 2.64 16.50
N GLY A 84 -0.07 2.80 15.18
CA GLY A 84 1.02 3.43 14.44
C GLY A 84 0.54 4.21 13.23
N THR A 85 0.99 5.45 13.14
CA THR A 85 0.86 6.26 11.92
C THR A 85 2.18 6.23 11.16
N TRP A 86 2.08 6.08 9.84
CA TRP A 86 3.24 6.07 8.94
C TRP A 86 2.98 6.91 7.72
N TYR A 87 3.96 7.72 7.35
CA TYR A 87 3.88 8.47 6.11
C TYR A 87 4.37 7.61 4.94
N LEU A 88 3.43 7.18 4.08
CA LEU A 88 3.70 6.41 2.87
C LEU A 88 4.07 7.33 1.70
N ALA A 89 5.10 6.92 0.95
CA ALA A 89 5.25 7.22 -0.47
C ALA A 89 5.32 5.91 -1.25
N ASP A 90 4.54 5.80 -2.32
CA ASP A 90 4.47 4.61 -3.14
C ASP A 90 4.67 4.89 -4.63
N THR A 91 5.19 3.88 -5.32
CA THR A 91 5.31 3.85 -6.77
C THR A 91 4.88 2.48 -7.26
N VAL A 92 4.01 2.45 -8.27
CA VAL A 92 3.61 1.22 -8.97
C VAL A 92 3.91 1.40 -10.45
N LEU A 93 4.76 0.55 -11.00
CA LEU A 93 5.16 0.56 -12.40
C LEU A 93 4.67 -0.73 -13.07
N ILE A 94 3.81 -0.59 -14.08
CA ILE A 94 3.24 -1.71 -14.84
C ILE A 94 3.48 -1.47 -16.34
N PRO A 95 4.65 -1.89 -16.88
CA PRO A 95 5.00 -1.62 -18.27
C PRO A 95 4.00 -2.19 -19.29
N GLY A 96 3.47 -3.39 -19.01
CA GLY A 96 2.47 -4.05 -19.87
C GLY A 96 1.15 -3.28 -19.99
N HIS A 97 0.89 -2.34 -19.08
CA HIS A 97 -0.29 -1.48 -19.07
C HIS A 97 0.05 -0.01 -19.36
N ASN A 98 1.28 0.28 -19.83
CA ASN A 98 1.74 1.65 -20.10
C ASN A 98 1.53 2.60 -18.89
N MET A 99 1.68 2.09 -17.66
CA MET A 99 1.26 2.80 -16.44
C MET A 99 2.39 2.99 -15.43
N LEU A 100 2.50 4.20 -14.90
CA LEU A 100 3.24 4.56 -13.70
C LEU A 100 2.31 5.30 -12.73
N LEU A 101 2.09 4.74 -11.55
CA LEU A 101 1.37 5.38 -10.46
C LEU A 101 2.36 5.86 -9.40
N ARG A 102 2.10 7.04 -8.86
CA ARG A 102 2.78 7.57 -7.68
C ARG A 102 1.77 8.14 -6.71
N GLY A 103 2.05 8.00 -5.42
CA GLY A 103 1.18 8.55 -4.40
C GLY A 103 1.88 8.79 -3.08
N ALA A 104 1.10 9.36 -2.16
CA ALA A 104 1.46 9.40 -0.75
C ALA A 104 0.21 9.29 0.10
N ALA A 105 0.35 8.72 1.30
CA ALA A 105 -0.77 8.46 2.21
C ALA A 105 -0.31 8.45 3.66
N PHE A 106 -1.24 8.58 4.60
CA PHE A 106 -0.98 8.26 6.00
C PHE A 106 -1.61 6.92 6.35
N TYR A 107 -0.78 5.95 6.73
CA TYR A 107 -1.29 4.71 7.33
C TYR A 107 -1.79 4.99 8.74
N ASN A 108 -2.83 4.26 9.14
CA ASN A 108 -3.34 4.16 10.50
C ASN A 108 -3.43 2.67 10.88
N ASP A 109 -2.33 2.13 11.39
CA ASP A 109 -2.20 0.72 11.72
C ASP A 109 -2.56 0.45 13.19
N ARG A 110 -3.05 -0.77 13.45
CA ARG A 110 -3.14 -1.34 14.80
C ARG A 110 -2.33 -2.62 14.89
N TYR A 111 -1.67 -2.81 16.03
CA TYR A 111 -0.81 -3.95 16.30
C TYR A 111 -1.19 -4.64 17.60
N VAL A 112 -0.83 -5.92 17.68
CA VAL A 112 -0.96 -6.73 18.89
C VAL A 112 0.33 -7.52 19.12
N ARG A 113 0.75 -7.63 20.37
CA ARG A 113 1.81 -8.55 20.80
C ARG A 113 1.17 -9.90 21.08
N CYS A 114 1.54 -10.90 20.30
CA CYS A 114 0.98 -12.25 20.43
C CYS A 114 1.67 -13.04 21.55
N ASP A 115 1.10 -14.20 21.91
CA ASP A 115 1.62 -15.10 22.95
C ASP A 115 3.07 -15.56 22.72
N ASP A 116 3.53 -15.56 21.47
CA ASP A 116 4.92 -15.86 21.10
C ASP A 116 5.88 -14.66 21.30
N GLY A 117 5.40 -13.58 21.92
CA GLY A 117 6.14 -12.35 22.20
C GLY A 117 6.37 -11.46 20.98
N ARG A 118 5.89 -11.84 19.79
CA ARG A 118 6.08 -11.05 18.55
C ARG A 118 4.91 -10.11 18.30
N TRP A 119 5.23 -8.90 17.88
CA TRP A 119 4.25 -7.95 17.34
C TRP A 119 3.79 -8.36 15.95
N ARG A 120 2.49 -8.22 15.69
CA ARG A 120 1.85 -8.41 14.38
C ARG A 120 0.81 -7.32 14.12
N ILE A 121 0.53 -7.08 12.84
CA ILE A 121 -0.51 -6.18 12.37
C ILE A 121 -1.87 -6.83 12.63
N ALA A 122 -2.74 -6.13 13.35
CA ALA A 122 -4.15 -6.46 13.56
C ALA A 122 -5.07 -5.70 12.61
N HIS A 123 -4.65 -4.52 12.17
CA HIS A 123 -5.32 -3.75 11.13
C HIS A 123 -4.32 -2.87 10.40
N THR A 124 -4.50 -2.72 9.09
CA THR A 124 -3.78 -1.72 8.30
C THR A 124 -4.74 -0.98 7.40
N GLY A 125 -4.55 0.33 7.27
CA GLY A 125 -5.31 1.12 6.34
C GLY A 125 -4.67 2.46 6.14
N TYR A 126 -5.01 3.16 5.05
CA TYR A 126 -4.46 4.48 4.80
C TYR A 126 -5.50 5.44 4.22
N GLU A 127 -5.20 6.72 4.35
CA GLU A 127 -5.87 7.80 3.62
C GLU A 127 -4.88 8.46 2.65
N ARG A 128 -5.24 8.53 1.36
CA ARG A 128 -4.41 9.19 0.34
C ARG A 128 -4.34 10.68 0.59
N THR A 129 -3.12 11.22 0.57
CA THR A 129 -2.89 12.67 0.45
C THR A 129 -2.94 13.10 -1.02
N TYR A 130 -2.39 12.27 -1.90
CA TYR A 130 -2.53 12.38 -3.34
C TYR A 130 -2.22 11.04 -4.01
N GLU A 131 -2.70 10.91 -5.24
CA GLU A 131 -2.32 9.86 -6.18
C GLU A 131 -2.31 10.45 -7.58
N VAL A 132 -1.36 10.03 -8.41
CA VAL A 132 -1.27 10.41 -9.82
C VAL A 132 -0.92 9.20 -10.65
N VAL A 133 -1.50 9.14 -11.85
CA VAL A 133 -1.22 8.12 -12.86
C VAL A 133 -0.63 8.80 -14.09
N LEU A 134 0.48 8.24 -14.59
CA LEU A 134 1.16 8.68 -15.79
C LEU A 134 1.20 7.55 -16.81
N SER A 135 1.03 7.93 -18.07
CA SER A 135 1.32 7.04 -19.20
C SER A 135 2.82 6.98 -19.42
N LEU A 136 3.39 5.78 -19.57
CA LEU A 136 4.82 5.62 -19.88
C LEU A 136 5.18 6.19 -21.26
N SER A 137 4.21 6.30 -22.16
CA SER A 137 4.37 6.92 -23.48
C SER A 137 4.67 8.42 -23.39
N ASP A 138 4.29 9.07 -22.28
CA ASP A 138 4.63 10.48 -22.01
C ASP A 138 6.06 10.64 -21.47
N LEU A 139 6.73 9.52 -21.18
CA LEU A 139 8.10 9.45 -20.67
C LEU A 139 9.00 8.70 -21.68
N PRO A 140 9.25 9.25 -22.89
CA PRO A 140 9.88 8.53 -24.00
C PRO A 140 11.34 8.11 -23.74
N SER A 141 11.98 8.66 -22.70
CA SER A 141 13.32 8.28 -22.27
C SER A 141 13.33 7.21 -21.17
N LEU A 142 12.18 6.86 -20.60
CA LEU A 142 12.08 5.88 -19.53
C LEU A 142 12.49 4.50 -20.05
N ARG A 143 13.44 3.88 -19.34
CA ARG A 143 13.90 2.52 -19.62
C ARG A 143 14.03 1.77 -18.30
N LEU A 144 13.37 0.62 -18.22
CA LEU A 144 13.58 -0.32 -17.12
C LEU A 144 14.91 -1.05 -17.37
N THR A 145 15.96 -0.65 -16.66
CA THR A 145 17.31 -1.19 -16.85
C THR A 145 17.60 -2.43 -16.00
N ALA A 146 16.83 -2.64 -14.94
CA ALA A 146 16.93 -3.81 -14.07
C ALA A 146 15.56 -4.13 -13.45
N SER A 147 15.29 -5.41 -13.26
CA SER A 147 14.13 -5.91 -12.52
C SER A 147 14.49 -7.22 -11.84
N ARG A 148 14.06 -7.37 -10.57
CA ARG A 148 14.24 -8.60 -9.79
C ARG A 148 13.64 -9.83 -10.48
N TRP A 149 12.61 -9.61 -11.29
CA TRP A 149 11.86 -10.66 -11.96
C TRP A 149 12.31 -10.90 -13.40
N GLY A 150 13.48 -10.36 -13.78
CA GLY A 150 14.00 -10.36 -15.13
C GLY A 150 13.53 -9.14 -15.94
N VAL A 151 14.25 -8.86 -17.02
CA VAL A 151 13.78 -7.86 -18.00
C VAL A 151 12.53 -8.44 -18.63
N ILE A 152 11.39 -7.76 -18.47
CA ILE A 152 10.15 -8.12 -19.17
C ILE A 152 10.40 -7.83 -20.65
N THR A 153 11.00 -8.77 -21.37
CA THR A 153 11.06 -8.76 -22.82
C THR A 153 9.72 -9.29 -23.30
N GLY A 154 8.74 -8.40 -23.47
CA GLY A 154 7.47 -8.71 -24.10
C GLY A 154 7.23 -7.73 -25.24
N GLU A 155 7.17 -8.25 -26.47
CA GLU A 155 6.56 -7.53 -27.58
C GLU A 155 5.14 -7.06 -27.21
N PRO A 156 4.65 -5.95 -27.79
CA PRO A 156 3.34 -5.43 -27.48
C PRO A 156 2.26 -6.40 -27.94
N GLY A 157 1.60 -7.07 -26.98
CA GLY A 157 0.38 -7.82 -27.23
C GLY A 157 0.33 -9.16 -26.52
N THR A 158 -0.29 -9.20 -25.34
CA THR A 158 -1.63 -9.76 -25.08
C THR A 158 -1.83 -9.65 -23.57
N VAL A 159 -2.73 -8.77 -23.16
CA VAL A 159 -2.96 -8.38 -21.76
C VAL A 159 -4.02 -9.30 -21.14
N PRO A 160 -3.79 -9.94 -19.98
CA PRO A 160 -4.89 -10.50 -19.20
C PRO A 160 -5.69 -9.39 -18.52
N ASP A 161 -7.01 -9.52 -18.55
CA ASP A 161 -7.97 -8.56 -18.01
C ASP A 161 -7.83 -8.48 -16.47
N ILE A 162 -7.10 -7.49 -15.98
CA ILE A 162 -7.06 -7.16 -14.54
C ILE A 162 -8.24 -6.22 -14.30
N PRO A 163 -9.19 -6.55 -13.41
CA PRO A 163 -10.27 -5.65 -13.08
C PRO A 163 -9.68 -4.31 -12.67
N ALA A 164 -10.10 -3.23 -13.36
CA ALA A 164 -9.67 -1.88 -13.02
C ALA A 164 -9.89 -1.67 -11.52
N VAL A 165 -8.80 -1.45 -10.79
CA VAL A 165 -8.90 -0.77 -9.49
C VAL A 165 -9.41 0.61 -9.87
N VAL A 166 -10.71 0.83 -9.65
CA VAL A 166 -11.52 1.98 -10.08
C VAL A 166 -10.66 3.23 -10.20
N SER A 167 -10.25 3.54 -11.44
CA SER A 167 -9.37 4.65 -11.79
C SER A 167 -9.96 5.50 -12.92
N ASP A 168 -11.28 5.44 -13.11
CA ASP A 168 -11.94 6.36 -14.01
C ASP A 168 -12.02 7.72 -13.31
N ILE A 169 -11.05 8.58 -13.65
CA ILE A 169 -11.01 10.01 -13.27
C ILE A 169 -12.32 10.72 -13.64
N GLU A 170 -13.08 10.19 -14.60
CA GLU A 170 -14.38 10.71 -15.05
C GLU A 170 -15.51 10.53 -14.02
N ASP A 171 -15.36 9.65 -13.02
CA ASP A 171 -16.38 9.39 -11.99
C ASP A 171 -16.13 10.09 -10.64
N ILE A 172 -15.10 10.95 -10.55
CA ILE A 172 -14.87 11.76 -9.33
C ILE A 172 -15.91 12.89 -9.32
N PRO A 173 -16.86 12.94 -8.34
CA PRO A 173 -17.77 14.06 -8.25
C PRO A 173 -16.98 15.33 -7.94
N VAL A 174 -17.00 16.28 -8.86
CA VAL A 174 -16.48 17.64 -8.65
C VAL A 174 -17.25 18.23 -7.46
N ARG A 175 -16.55 18.53 -6.36
CA ARG A 175 -17.15 19.26 -5.24
C ARG A 175 -17.73 20.58 -5.79
N PRO A 176 -18.98 20.93 -5.47
CA PRO A 176 -19.46 22.28 -5.77
C PRO A 176 -18.55 23.28 -5.06
N GLU A 177 -18.11 24.30 -5.79
CA GLU A 177 -17.44 25.46 -5.18
C GLU A 177 -18.36 26.01 -4.07
N GLN A 178 -17.88 25.96 -2.82
CA GLN A 178 -18.54 26.69 -1.74
C GLN A 178 -18.14 28.15 -1.87
N GLU A 179 -19.12 29.03 -2.10
CA GLU A 179 -18.93 30.48 -1.98
C GLU A 179 -18.37 30.80 -0.58
N PRO A 180 -17.44 31.76 -0.46
CA PRO A 180 -16.87 32.14 0.82
C PRO A 180 -17.98 32.71 1.72
N ASP A 181 -18.12 32.12 2.91
CA ASP A 181 -19.06 32.56 3.94
C ASP A 181 -18.64 33.94 4.48
N GLU A 182 -19.28 35.00 3.99
CA GLU A 182 -19.25 36.32 4.63
C GLU A 182 -20.11 36.29 5.91
N ALA A 183 -19.56 35.77 7.00
CA ALA A 183 -20.13 35.98 8.33
C ALA A 183 -19.09 35.83 9.44
N ILE A 184 -18.26 36.85 9.62
CA ILE A 184 -17.76 37.21 10.95
C ILE A 184 -18.20 38.64 11.20
N GLY A 185 -19.31 38.78 11.93
CA GLY A 185 -19.89 40.02 12.45
C GLY A 185 -20.64 39.72 13.73
#